data_AF-A0A6D2G1U8-F1
#
_entry.id   AF-A0A6D2G1U8-F1
#
_cell.length_a   1.000
_cell.length_b   1.000
_cell.length_c   1.000
_cell.angle_alpha   90.00
_cell.angle_beta   90.00
_cell.angle_gamma   90.00
#
_symmetry.space_group_name_H-M   'P 1'
#
loop_
_entity.id
_entity.type
_entity.pdbx_description
1 polymer ?
#
loop_
_entity_poly.entity_id
_entity_poly.type
_entity_poly.pdbx_seq_one_letter_code
_entity_poly.pdbx_strand_id
1 'polypeptide(L)'
;MVIAINLLSLIRLPGQQYDEESGLHYNLHRYYDPGQGQYITQDPIGLKGGWNLYTYPLNPIVNIDPLGLTLSDIPIYKFNSQDEVALCAIKMCNSTSIIENREYGGLVCKTYNNKYIATEAKQGSLAGFSPSNSSCPLGSTKVGDYHTHGFYSDIKGNPVSPQNDAYDSLHFSPQDISGIATDGIGNPDYTGYLGNPNNKYYKFTPGTGKIEEMK
;
A
#
# COMPACT_ATOMS: atom_id res chain seq x y z
N MET A 1 37.93 -35.86 -28.86
CA MET A 1 37.51 -34.85 -27.87
C MET A 1 36.06 -34.51 -28.18
N VAL A 2 35.11 -35.13 -27.47
CA VAL A 2 33.68 -34.88 -27.67
C VAL A 2 33.34 -33.67 -26.83
N ILE A 3 32.99 -32.55 -27.48
CA ILE A 3 32.42 -31.39 -26.80
C ILE A 3 30.96 -31.75 -26.53
N ALA A 4 30.66 -32.19 -25.31
CA ALA A 4 29.29 -32.28 -24.83
C ALA A 4 28.80 -30.84 -24.57
N ILE A 5 28.04 -30.28 -25.50
CA ILE A 5 27.28 -29.07 -25.23
C ILE A 5 26.10 -29.50 -24.35
N ASN A 6 26.24 -29.33 -23.04
CA ASN A 6 25.12 -29.42 -22.11
C ASN A 6 24.12 -28.33 -22.50
N LEU A 7 23.05 -28.70 -23.22
CA LEU A 7 21.88 -27.85 -23.42
C LEU A 7 21.11 -27.76 -22.10
N LEU A 8 21.66 -27.03 -21.13
CA LEU A 8 20.92 -26.62 -19.95
C LEU A 8 20.00 -25.48 -20.38
N SER A 9 18.69 -25.64 -20.16
CA SER A 9 17.75 -24.53 -20.29
C SER A 9 18.24 -23.39 -19.39
N LEU A 10 18.55 -22.22 -19.96
CA LEU A 10 18.88 -21.02 -19.20
C LEU A 10 17.63 -20.36 -18.61
N ILE A 11 16.44 -20.73 -19.08
CA ILE A 11 15.17 -20.19 -18.59
C ILE A 11 14.78 -20.94 -17.30
N ARG A 12 14.33 -20.18 -16.30
CA ARG A 12 13.85 -20.67 -15.00
C ARG A 12 12.35 -20.39 -14.87
N LEU A 13 11.91 -19.79 -13.75
CA LEU A 13 10.54 -19.29 -13.62
C LEU A 13 10.29 -18.14 -14.63
N PRO A 14 9.03 -17.77 -14.92
CA PRO A 14 8.72 -16.70 -15.86
C PRO A 14 9.50 -15.41 -15.54
N GLY A 15 10.23 -14.87 -16.53
CA GLY A 15 11.08 -13.69 -16.37
C GLY A 15 12.51 -13.96 -15.89
N GLN A 16 12.83 -15.20 -15.48
CA GLN A 16 14.13 -15.54 -14.90
C GLN A 16 15.09 -16.23 -15.88
N GLN A 17 16.33 -15.76 -15.90
CA GLN A 17 17.46 -16.39 -16.58
C GLN A 17 18.50 -16.84 -15.57
N TYR A 18 19.00 -18.06 -15.72
CA TYR A 18 20.07 -18.60 -14.88
C TYR A 18 21.41 -17.95 -15.25
N ASP A 19 22.09 -17.46 -14.23
CA ASP A 19 23.47 -17.01 -14.31
C ASP A 19 24.38 -18.09 -13.71
N GLU A 20 25.22 -18.69 -14.55
CA GLU A 20 26.11 -19.79 -14.17
C GLU A 20 27.25 -19.33 -13.26
N GLU A 21 27.72 -18.09 -13.41
CA GLU A 21 28.87 -17.58 -12.64
C GLU A 21 28.51 -17.38 -11.17
N SER A 22 27.30 -16.87 -10.90
CA SER A 22 26.81 -16.63 -9.54
C SER A 22 25.95 -17.77 -8.98
N GLY A 23 25.39 -18.62 -9.85
CA GLY A 23 24.37 -19.60 -9.49
C GLY A 23 22.99 -18.99 -9.18
N LEU A 24 22.82 -17.68 -9.37
CA LEU A 24 21.58 -16.96 -9.13
C LEU A 24 20.70 -16.90 -10.38
N HIS A 25 19.45 -16.47 -10.20
CA HIS A 25 18.52 -16.26 -11.29
C HIS A 25 18.34 -14.76 -11.52
N TYR A 26 18.83 -14.24 -12.63
CA TYR A 26 18.58 -12.87 -13.06
C TYR A 26 17.11 -12.69 -13.43
N ASN A 27 16.43 -11.75 -12.77
CA ASN A 27 15.04 -11.38 -13.01
C ASN A 27 14.93 -9.87 -13.21
N LEU A 28 15.42 -9.41 -14.37
CA LEU A 28 15.45 -8.01 -14.80
C LEU A 28 16.03 -7.03 -13.76
N HIS A 29 15.22 -6.55 -12.83
CA HIS A 29 15.63 -5.57 -11.83
C HIS A 29 16.33 -6.19 -10.61
N ARG A 30 16.25 -7.51 -10.41
CA ARG A 30 16.80 -8.19 -9.24
C ARG A 30 17.41 -9.55 -9.56
N TYR A 31 18.26 -10.04 -8.65
CA TYR A 31 18.75 -11.42 -8.65
C TYR A 31 18.01 -12.23 -7.58
N TYR A 32 17.50 -13.39 -7.98
CA TYR A 32 16.80 -14.34 -7.11
C TYR A 32 17.72 -15.50 -6.73
N ASP A 33 17.79 -15.79 -5.43
CA ASP A 33 18.49 -16.95 -4.88
C ASP A 33 17.50 -18.10 -4.70
N PRO A 34 17.56 -19.17 -5.54
CA PRO A 34 16.68 -20.32 -5.41
C PRO A 34 16.92 -21.14 -4.15
N GLY A 35 18.12 -21.07 -3.54
CA GLY A 35 18.45 -21.76 -2.31
C GLY A 35 17.78 -21.14 -1.08
N GLN A 36 17.62 -19.81 -1.09
CA GLN A 36 16.90 -19.07 -0.04
C GLN A 36 15.42 -18.83 -0.35
N GLY A 37 15.03 -18.92 -1.62
CA GLY A 37 13.67 -18.66 -2.06
C GLY A 37 13.30 -17.18 -2.11
N GLN A 38 14.27 -16.27 -2.23
CA GLN A 38 14.06 -14.81 -2.17
C GLN A 38 15.03 -14.04 -3.06
N TYR A 39 14.77 -12.75 -3.28
CA TYR A 39 15.73 -11.84 -3.91
C TYR A 39 16.88 -11.52 -2.97
N ILE A 40 18.07 -11.32 -3.54
CA ILE A 40 19.28 -10.94 -2.77
C ILE A 40 19.46 -9.43 -2.63
N THR A 41 18.67 -8.65 -3.36
CA THR A 41 18.66 -7.18 -3.31
C THR A 41 17.26 -6.69 -2.96
N GLN A 42 17.19 -5.56 -2.24
CA GLN A 42 15.92 -4.90 -1.92
C GLN A 42 15.16 -4.52 -3.20
N ASP A 43 13.83 -4.55 -3.13
CA ASP A 43 12.96 -4.09 -4.21
C ASP A 43 13.28 -2.64 -4.58
N PRO A 44 13.66 -2.35 -5.84
CA PRO A 44 13.96 -0.99 -6.30
C PRO A 44 12.80 -0.01 -6.16
N ILE A 45 11.55 -0.49 -6.14
CA ILE A 45 10.37 0.36 -5.87
C ILE A 45 10.07 0.49 -4.37
N GLY A 46 10.93 -0.05 -3.52
CA GLY A 46 10.86 0.03 -2.06
C GLY A 46 9.59 -0.63 -1.53
N LEU A 47 8.96 -0.01 -0.53
CA LEU A 47 7.74 -0.53 0.11
C LEU A 47 6.53 -0.60 -0.83
N LYS A 48 6.59 0.01 -2.03
CA LYS A 48 5.58 -0.21 -3.08
C LYS A 48 5.58 -1.66 -3.57
N GLY A 49 6.72 -2.35 -3.40
CA GLY A 49 6.90 -3.77 -3.70
C GLY A 49 6.43 -4.72 -2.59
N GLY A 50 5.84 -4.21 -1.51
CA GLY A 50 5.42 -4.98 -0.35
C GLY A 50 6.32 -4.83 0.88
N TRP A 51 5.89 -5.43 1.99
CA TRP A 51 6.53 -5.30 3.31
C TRP A 51 7.91 -5.93 3.40
N ASN A 52 8.10 -7.05 2.69
CA ASN A 52 9.39 -7.71 2.62
C ASN A 52 10.03 -7.37 1.28
N LEU A 53 11.04 -6.50 1.35
CA LEU A 53 11.77 -5.97 0.20
C LEU A 53 12.51 -7.05 -0.60
N TYR A 54 12.63 -8.26 -0.06
CA TYR A 54 13.33 -9.39 -0.68
C TYR A 54 12.37 -10.46 -1.21
N THR A 55 11.05 -10.30 -1.06
CA THR A 55 10.11 -11.37 -1.39
C THR A 55 10.02 -11.63 -2.90
N TYR A 56 10.16 -12.91 -3.24
CA TYR A 56 9.59 -13.47 -4.46
C TYR A 56 8.25 -14.14 -4.11
N PRO A 57 7.22 -14.10 -4.97
CA PRO A 57 5.92 -14.68 -4.64
C PRO A 57 6.00 -16.13 -4.14
N LEU A 58 5.46 -16.38 -2.94
CA LEU A 58 5.53 -17.68 -2.23
C LEU A 58 4.82 -18.82 -2.97
N ASN A 59 3.94 -18.51 -3.93
CA ASN A 59 3.24 -19.48 -4.75
C ASN A 59 3.43 -19.16 -6.24
N PRO A 60 4.48 -19.71 -6.91
CA PRO A 60 4.79 -19.44 -8.31
C PRO A 60 3.76 -20.00 -9.30
N ILE A 61 2.77 -20.77 -8.82
CA ILE A 61 1.64 -21.27 -9.64
C ILE A 61 0.57 -20.20 -9.78
N VAL A 62 0.38 -19.36 -8.75
CA VAL A 62 -0.69 -18.36 -8.70
C VAL A 62 -0.16 -16.96 -8.99
N ASN A 63 1.04 -16.65 -8.51
CA ASN A 63 1.65 -15.34 -8.61
C ASN A 63 3.05 -15.47 -9.21
N ILE A 64 3.35 -14.60 -10.17
CA ILE A 64 4.68 -14.49 -10.77
C ILE A 64 5.13 -13.03 -10.66
N ASP A 65 6.44 -12.81 -10.60
CA ASP A 65 7.04 -11.47 -10.66
C ASP A 65 7.92 -11.38 -11.93
N PRO A 66 7.32 -11.09 -13.11
CA PRO A 66 8.03 -11.11 -14.38
C PRO A 66 9.04 -9.95 -14.53
N LEU A 67 8.94 -8.93 -13.68
CA LEU A 67 9.76 -7.74 -13.74
C LEU A 67 10.85 -7.71 -12.67
N GLY A 68 10.78 -8.56 -11.64
CA GLY A 68 11.63 -8.36 -10.48
C GLY A 68 11.27 -7.08 -9.73
N LEU A 69 10.02 -6.63 -9.81
CA LEU A 69 9.46 -5.48 -9.11
C LEU A 69 8.13 -5.99 -8.60
N THR A 70 8.04 -6.34 -7.31
CA THR A 70 6.91 -7.09 -6.77
C THR A 70 5.65 -6.20 -6.80
N LEU A 71 4.96 -6.15 -7.94
CA LEU A 71 3.75 -5.35 -8.15
C LEU A 71 2.47 -6.09 -7.73
N SER A 72 2.59 -7.37 -7.39
CA SER A 72 1.62 -8.10 -6.60
C SER A 72 1.82 -7.66 -5.16
N ASP A 73 0.93 -6.90 -4.51
CA ASP A 73 -0.09 -7.57 -3.71
C ASP A 73 -1.20 -6.64 -3.13
N ILE A 74 -1.43 -5.43 -3.63
CA ILE A 74 -2.56 -4.63 -3.06
C ILE A 74 -3.94 -5.26 -3.33
N PRO A 75 -4.18 -5.99 -4.45
CA PRO A 75 -5.44 -6.73 -4.63
C PRO A 75 -5.48 -8.14 -4.01
N ILE A 76 -4.35 -8.70 -3.57
CA ILE A 76 -4.23 -10.15 -3.25
C ILE A 76 -4.29 -10.43 -1.75
N TYR A 77 -3.83 -9.52 -0.87
CA TYR A 77 -3.99 -9.72 0.57
C TYR A 77 -5.42 -9.40 1.00
N LYS A 78 -6.21 -10.46 1.11
CA LYS A 78 -7.53 -10.46 1.73
C LYS A 78 -7.36 -10.57 3.24
N PHE A 79 -7.58 -9.47 3.95
CA PHE A 79 -7.45 -9.41 5.41
C PHE A 79 -8.72 -9.91 6.11
N ASN A 80 -8.57 -10.29 7.37
CA ASN A 80 -9.70 -10.68 8.23
C ASN A 80 -10.31 -9.49 8.98
N SER A 81 -9.58 -8.38 9.05
CA SER A 81 -10.00 -7.14 9.70
C SER A 81 -9.92 -5.96 8.75
N GLN A 82 -10.91 -5.08 8.83
CA GLN A 82 -10.91 -3.83 8.09
C GLN A 82 -9.81 -2.89 8.59
N ASP A 83 -9.48 -2.94 9.89
CA ASP A 83 -8.44 -2.12 10.52
C ASP A 83 -7.04 -2.53 10.02
N GLU A 84 -6.79 -3.84 9.87
CA GLU A 84 -5.51 -4.37 9.37
C GLU A 84 -5.24 -3.93 7.93
N VAL A 85 -6.25 -4.02 7.06
CA VAL A 85 -6.08 -3.63 5.66
C VAL A 85 -5.94 -2.12 5.49
N ALA A 86 -6.66 -1.33 6.28
CA ALA A 86 -6.55 0.12 6.25
C ALA A 86 -5.17 0.57 6.75
N LEU A 87 -4.70 0.00 7.86
CA LEU A 87 -3.37 0.28 8.40
C LEU A 87 -2.28 -0.12 7.40
N CYS A 88 -2.42 -1.26 6.74
CA CYS A 88 -1.52 -1.68 5.67
C CYS A 88 -1.48 -0.65 4.54
N ALA A 89 -2.64 -0.28 4.00
CA ALA A 89 -2.75 0.65 2.87
C ALA A 89 -2.18 2.04 3.20
N ILE A 90 -2.51 2.58 4.38
CA ILE A 90 -1.97 3.86 4.85
C ILE A 90 -0.45 3.80 4.97
N LYS A 91 0.10 2.76 5.63
CA LYS A 91 1.55 2.62 5.79
C LYS A 91 2.28 2.53 4.45
N MET A 92 1.66 1.94 3.42
CA MET A 92 2.24 1.85 2.08
C MET A 92 2.33 3.20 1.36
N CYS A 93 1.37 4.11 1.55
CA CYS A 93 1.38 5.41 0.88
C CYS A 93 1.91 6.57 1.76
N ASN A 94 2.03 6.40 3.08
CA ASN A 94 2.38 7.49 4.01
C ASN A 94 3.74 8.14 3.68
N SER A 95 4.75 7.34 3.34
CA SER A 95 6.07 7.88 2.98
C SER A 95 6.03 8.74 1.72
N THR A 96 5.25 8.33 0.72
CA THR A 96 5.07 9.08 -0.53
C THR A 96 4.30 10.36 -0.26
N SER A 97 3.23 10.29 0.55
CA SER A 97 2.43 11.42 0.99
C SER A 97 3.27 12.52 1.65
N ILE A 98 4.16 12.13 2.57
CA ILE A 98 5.07 13.05 3.26
C ILE A 98 6.09 13.67 2.29
N ILE A 99 6.72 12.86 1.43
CA ILE A 99 7.77 13.32 0.50
C ILE A 99 7.21 14.30 -0.53
N GLU A 100 6.04 13.99 -1.08
CA GLU A 100 5.40 14.81 -2.11
C GLU A 100 4.60 15.97 -1.53
N ASN A 101 4.45 16.01 -0.20
CA ASN A 101 3.58 16.94 0.51
C ASN A 101 2.19 17.00 -0.12
N ARG A 102 1.53 15.84 -0.21
CA ARG A 102 0.20 15.67 -0.79
C ARG A 102 -0.50 14.54 -0.07
N GLU A 103 -1.80 14.67 0.14
CA GLU A 103 -2.58 13.56 0.66
C GLU A 103 -2.66 12.40 -0.32
N TYR A 104 -2.69 11.18 0.19
CA TYR A 104 -3.01 9.98 -0.57
C TYR A 104 -4.06 9.19 0.16
N GLY A 105 -5.02 8.64 -0.57
CA GLY A 105 -6.08 7.84 0.04
C GLY A 105 -6.81 6.91 -0.90
N GLY A 106 -7.72 6.13 -0.34
CA GLY A 106 -8.51 5.15 -1.04
C GLY A 106 -9.68 4.64 -0.20
N LEU A 107 -10.25 3.51 -0.63
CA LEU A 107 -11.38 2.87 0.04
C LEU A 107 -10.96 1.58 0.72
N VAL A 108 -11.65 1.26 1.80
CA VAL A 108 -11.67 -0.07 2.42
C VAL A 108 -12.94 -0.77 1.97
N CYS A 109 -12.79 -1.98 1.43
CA CYS A 109 -13.88 -2.73 0.82
C CYS A 109 -14.01 -4.12 1.45
N LYS A 110 -15.24 -4.50 1.78
CA LYS A 110 -15.58 -5.85 2.24
C LYS A 110 -16.05 -6.69 1.06
N THR A 111 -15.32 -7.76 0.79
CA THR A 111 -15.63 -8.73 -0.26
C THR A 111 -16.79 -9.65 0.14
N TYR A 112 -17.42 -10.30 -0.85
CA TYR A 112 -18.49 -11.30 -0.64
C TYR A 112 -18.08 -12.48 0.26
N ASN A 113 -16.78 -12.77 0.37
CA ASN A 113 -16.23 -13.83 1.24
C ASN A 113 -15.94 -13.33 2.67
N ASN A 114 -16.48 -12.18 3.08
CA ASN A 114 -16.22 -11.56 4.39
C ASN A 114 -14.72 -11.29 4.66
N LYS A 115 -13.96 -11.02 3.61
CA LYS A 115 -12.58 -10.53 3.70
C LYS A 115 -12.51 -9.06 3.34
N TYR A 116 -11.47 -8.38 3.78
CA TYR A 116 -11.26 -6.95 3.53
C TYR A 116 -10.09 -6.73 2.57
N ILE A 117 -10.26 -5.75 1.68
CA ILE A 117 -9.24 -5.27 0.74
C ILE A 117 -9.23 -3.74 0.78
N ALA A 118 -8.12 -3.14 0.37
CA ALA A 118 -8.04 -1.70 0.13
C ALA A 118 -7.90 -1.44 -1.38
N THR A 119 -8.50 -0.36 -1.87
CA THR A 119 -8.16 0.12 -3.22
C THR A 119 -6.75 0.67 -3.22
N GLU A 120 -6.14 0.78 -4.40
CA GLU A 120 -4.90 1.55 -4.54
C GLU A 120 -5.08 2.99 -4.05
N ALA A 121 -4.01 3.52 -3.45
CA ALA A 121 -3.99 4.88 -2.97
C ALA A 121 -3.87 5.84 -4.16
N LYS A 122 -4.78 6.80 -4.25
CA LYS A 122 -4.77 7.85 -5.25
C LYS A 122 -4.32 9.15 -4.61
N GLN A 123 -3.56 9.92 -5.38
CA GLN A 123 -3.07 11.22 -4.97
C GLN A 123 -4.24 12.21 -4.85
N GLY A 124 -4.26 12.94 -3.74
CA GLY A 124 -5.12 14.08 -3.46
C GLY A 124 -4.37 15.40 -3.59
N SER A 125 -4.81 16.40 -2.82
CA SER A 125 -4.25 17.74 -2.81
C SER A 125 -3.39 17.99 -1.57
N LEU A 126 -2.99 19.24 -1.33
CA LEU A 126 -2.37 19.66 -0.07
C LEU A 126 -3.35 19.60 1.11
N ALA A 127 -4.65 19.72 0.85
CA ALA A 127 -5.67 20.03 1.85
C ALA A 127 -6.75 18.94 1.98
N GLY A 128 -6.62 17.85 1.24
CA GLY A 128 -7.67 16.85 1.18
C GLY A 128 -7.52 15.83 0.06
N PHE A 129 -8.05 14.65 0.33
CA PHE A 129 -8.34 13.57 -0.61
C PHE A 129 -9.86 13.33 -0.68
N SER A 130 -10.38 12.97 -1.86
CA SER A 130 -11.79 12.58 -2.01
C SER A 130 -11.93 11.07 -2.23
N PRO A 131 -12.60 10.34 -1.32
CA PRO A 131 -12.85 8.90 -1.47
C PRO A 131 -13.58 8.52 -2.76
N SER A 132 -14.39 9.43 -3.30
CA SER A 132 -15.12 9.27 -4.57
C SER A 132 -14.22 9.05 -5.80
N ASN A 133 -12.94 9.43 -5.69
CA ASN A 133 -11.95 9.16 -6.73
C ASN A 133 -11.62 7.67 -6.84
N SER A 134 -11.98 6.86 -5.86
CA SER A 134 -11.72 5.42 -5.81
C SER A 134 -13.04 4.63 -5.90
N SER A 135 -12.94 3.36 -6.30
CA SER A 135 -14.12 2.50 -6.43
C SER A 135 -13.78 1.10 -5.96
N CYS A 136 -14.61 0.57 -5.07
CA CYS A 136 -14.49 -0.81 -4.63
C CYS A 136 -14.72 -1.77 -5.80
N PRO A 137 -14.02 -2.92 -5.87
CA PRO A 137 -14.25 -3.93 -6.89
C PRO A 137 -15.70 -4.41 -6.94
N LEU A 138 -16.16 -4.82 -8.14
CA LEU A 138 -17.52 -5.31 -8.34
C LEU A 138 -17.86 -6.43 -7.35
N GLY A 139 -19.03 -6.34 -6.71
CA GLY A 139 -19.49 -7.31 -5.72
C GLY A 139 -18.85 -7.17 -4.34
N SER A 140 -18.11 -6.09 -4.08
CA SER A 140 -17.66 -5.71 -2.73
C SER A 140 -18.39 -4.45 -2.24
N THR A 141 -18.46 -4.31 -0.92
CA THR A 141 -19.15 -3.20 -0.24
C THR A 141 -18.11 -2.23 0.32
N LYS A 142 -18.31 -0.92 0.10
CA LYS A 142 -17.50 0.12 0.76
C LYS A 142 -17.80 0.13 2.26
N VAL A 143 -16.78 -0.12 3.09
CA VAL A 143 -16.88 -0.17 4.56
C VAL A 143 -15.95 0.84 5.25
N GLY A 144 -15.27 1.67 4.48
CA GLY A 144 -14.46 2.75 5.02
C GLY A 144 -13.68 3.45 3.92
N ASP A 145 -12.97 4.48 4.34
CA ASP A 145 -11.97 5.17 3.54
C ASP A 145 -10.72 5.37 4.38
N TYR A 146 -9.60 5.53 3.70
CA TYR A 146 -8.34 5.82 4.34
C TYR A 146 -7.65 6.96 3.60
N HIS A 147 -6.93 7.79 4.33
CA HIS A 147 -6.06 8.78 3.75
C HIS A 147 -4.83 9.04 4.62
N THR A 148 -3.93 9.85 4.09
CA THR A 148 -2.69 10.28 4.73
C THR A 148 -2.58 11.78 4.60
N HIS A 149 -2.00 12.43 5.59
CA HIS A 149 -1.63 13.84 5.50
C HIS A 149 -0.18 13.99 5.04
N GLY A 150 0.03 14.99 4.17
CA GLY A 150 1.36 15.41 3.72
C GLY A 150 2.15 16.10 4.83
N PHE A 151 3.40 16.49 4.55
CA PHE A 151 4.23 17.18 5.54
C PHE A 151 3.64 18.55 5.96
N TYR A 152 4.00 19.00 7.17
CA TYR A 152 3.56 20.30 7.69
C TYR A 152 3.88 21.42 6.69
N SER A 153 2.87 22.18 6.28
CA SER A 153 3.05 23.23 5.29
C SER A 153 2.12 24.43 5.44
N ASP A 154 2.57 25.58 4.92
CA ASP A 154 1.71 26.74 4.74
C ASP A 154 0.70 26.51 3.60
N ILE A 155 -0.20 27.46 3.38
CA ILE A 155 -1.23 27.37 2.32
C ILE A 155 -0.67 27.29 0.88
N LYS A 156 0.63 27.51 0.69
CA LYS A 156 1.32 27.41 -0.60
C LYS A 156 2.09 26.09 -0.73
N GLY A 157 2.08 25.25 0.31
CA GLY A 157 2.81 23.98 0.37
C GLY A 157 4.26 24.13 0.77
N ASN A 158 4.70 25.30 1.28
CA ASN A 158 6.06 25.45 1.80
C ASN A 158 6.18 24.77 3.17
N PRO A 159 7.26 24.02 3.44
CA PRO A 159 7.44 23.37 4.74
C PRO A 159 7.47 24.37 5.90
N VAL A 160 6.76 24.05 6.98
CA VAL A 160 6.72 24.84 8.22
C VAL A 160 6.88 23.96 9.45
N SER A 161 6.99 24.57 10.64
CA SER A 161 6.92 23.82 11.90
C SER A 161 5.47 23.38 12.18
N PRO A 162 5.25 22.30 12.96
CA PRO A 162 3.90 21.79 13.24
C PRO A 162 2.93 22.84 13.82
N GLN A 163 3.44 23.83 14.56
CA GLN A 163 2.63 24.90 15.17
C GLN A 163 2.10 25.90 14.15
N ASN A 164 2.69 25.95 12.96
CA ASN A 164 2.34 26.88 11.87
C ASN A 164 1.67 26.17 10.70
N ASP A 165 1.35 24.88 10.87
CA ASP A 165 0.76 24.06 9.82
C ASP A 165 -0.65 24.54 9.46
N ALA A 166 -0.92 24.71 8.17
CA ALA A 166 -2.19 25.24 7.70
C ALA A 166 -3.30 24.18 7.60
N TYR A 167 -2.93 22.90 7.64
CA TYR A 167 -3.83 21.79 7.28
C TYR A 167 -4.14 20.81 8.42
N ASP A 168 -3.68 21.08 9.65
CA ASP A 168 -3.82 20.16 10.80
C ASP A 168 -3.36 18.73 10.45
N SER A 169 -2.15 18.63 9.89
CA SER A 169 -1.58 17.40 9.34
C SER A 169 -1.44 16.28 10.37
N LEU A 170 -1.62 16.55 11.68
CA LEU A 170 -1.48 15.58 12.76
C LEU A 170 -2.76 14.82 13.10
N HIS A 171 -3.93 15.38 12.80
CA HIS A 171 -5.21 14.89 13.30
C HIS A 171 -6.25 14.84 12.18
N PHE A 172 -7.37 14.15 12.43
CA PHE A 172 -8.53 14.31 11.57
C PHE A 172 -9.05 15.74 11.69
N SER A 173 -9.07 16.46 10.58
CA SER A 173 -9.69 17.77 10.49
C SER A 173 -11.22 17.66 10.65
N PRO A 174 -11.92 18.75 11.01
CA PRO A 174 -13.39 18.76 11.00
C PRO A 174 -13.99 18.34 9.65
N GLN A 175 -13.31 18.67 8.55
CA GLN A 175 -13.68 18.29 7.19
C GLN A 175 -13.58 16.78 7.00
N ASP A 176 -12.51 16.14 7.49
CA ASP A 176 -12.36 14.69 7.42
C ASP A 176 -13.47 13.99 8.20
N ILE A 177 -13.70 14.41 9.45
CA ILE A 177 -14.74 13.86 10.33
C ILE A 177 -16.11 13.96 9.65
N SER A 178 -16.44 15.13 9.10
CA SER A 178 -17.71 15.36 8.41
C SER A 178 -17.82 14.55 7.12
N GLY A 179 -16.74 14.44 6.36
CA GLY A 179 -16.66 13.65 5.13
C GLY A 179 -16.91 12.17 5.41
N ILE A 180 -16.15 11.59 6.34
CA ILE A 180 -16.28 10.19 6.75
C ILE A 180 -17.68 9.90 7.30
N ALA A 181 -18.22 10.79 8.13
CA ALA A 181 -19.56 10.62 8.68
C ALA A 181 -20.65 10.66 7.60
N THR A 182 -20.49 11.51 6.57
CA THR A 182 -21.40 11.58 5.44
C THR A 182 -21.31 10.33 4.55
N ASP A 183 -20.09 9.89 4.27
CA ASP A 183 -19.82 8.72 3.44
C ASP A 183 -20.27 7.40 4.08
N GLY A 184 -20.34 7.37 5.41
CA GLY A 184 -20.82 6.24 6.20
C GLY A 184 -22.33 6.22 6.48
N ILE A 185 -23.10 7.19 5.96
CA ILE A 185 -24.56 7.21 6.17
C ILE A 185 -25.18 5.88 5.68
N GLY A 186 -25.91 5.21 6.57
CA GLY A 186 -26.54 3.92 6.28
C GLY A 186 -25.61 2.70 6.37
N ASN A 187 -24.33 2.90 6.70
CA ASN A 187 -23.37 1.83 6.95
C ASN A 187 -22.76 1.95 8.37
N PRO A 188 -23.25 1.18 9.35
CA PRO A 188 -22.75 1.26 10.73
C PRO A 188 -21.30 0.77 10.90
N ASP A 189 -20.79 0.00 9.95
CA ASP A 189 -19.41 -0.51 9.97
C ASP A 189 -18.41 0.51 9.38
N TYR A 190 -18.91 1.61 8.79
CA TYR A 190 -18.09 2.58 8.10
C TYR A 190 -17.08 3.22 9.05
N THR A 191 -15.80 3.20 8.66
CA THR A 191 -14.71 3.72 9.47
C THR A 191 -13.75 4.52 8.60
N GLY A 192 -13.28 5.66 9.12
CA GLY A 192 -12.24 6.45 8.48
C GLY A 192 -10.88 6.20 9.12
N TYR A 193 -9.82 6.21 8.32
CA TYR A 193 -8.47 5.94 8.77
C TYR A 193 -7.50 7.02 8.28
N LEU A 194 -6.59 7.44 9.15
CA LEU A 194 -5.63 8.51 8.87
C LEU A 194 -4.20 8.08 9.19
N GLY A 195 -3.26 8.34 8.28
CA GLY A 195 -1.82 8.38 8.56
C GLY A 195 -1.29 9.80 8.59
N ASN A 196 -0.35 10.10 9.49
CA ASN A 196 0.21 11.44 9.62
C ASN A 196 1.73 11.49 9.41
N PRO A 197 2.32 12.71 9.32
CA PRO A 197 3.75 12.91 9.08
C PRO A 197 4.68 12.39 10.18
N ASN A 198 4.14 12.12 11.37
CA ASN A 198 4.87 11.52 12.49
C ASN A 198 4.83 9.98 12.46
N ASN A 199 4.34 9.38 11.37
CA ASN A 199 4.10 7.94 11.26
C ASN A 199 3.19 7.41 12.37
N LYS A 200 2.22 8.23 12.79
CA LYS A 200 1.12 7.81 13.63
C LYS A 200 -0.11 7.55 12.78
N TYR A 201 -0.92 6.62 13.24
CA TYR A 201 -2.08 6.12 12.51
C TYR A 201 -3.29 6.18 13.41
N TYR A 202 -4.42 6.64 12.88
CA TYR A 202 -5.63 6.85 13.65
C TYR A 202 -6.82 6.23 12.95
N LYS A 203 -7.79 5.82 13.76
CA LYS A 203 -9.09 5.33 13.34
C LYS A 203 -10.16 6.26 13.89
N PHE A 204 -11.09 6.67 13.05
CA PHE A 204 -12.30 7.40 13.43
C PHE A 204 -13.54 6.54 13.19
N THR A 205 -14.34 6.34 14.23
CA THR A 205 -15.60 5.57 14.18
C THR A 205 -16.80 6.53 14.26
N PRO A 206 -17.51 6.80 13.15
CA PRO A 206 -18.62 7.78 13.11
C PRO A 206 -19.74 7.46 14.10
N GLY A 207 -20.10 6.19 14.26
CA GLY A 207 -21.20 5.78 15.16
C GLY A 207 -20.97 6.11 16.63
N THR A 208 -19.71 6.24 17.06
CA THR A 208 -19.35 6.60 18.44
C THR A 208 -18.70 7.97 18.57
N GLY A 209 -18.32 8.59 17.44
CA GLY A 209 -17.52 9.81 17.42
C GLY A 209 -16.08 9.62 17.93
N LYS A 210 -15.64 8.38 18.13
CA LYS A 210 -14.36 8.08 18.80
C LYS A 210 -13.20 8.09 17.80
N ILE A 211 -12.11 8.74 18.18
CA ILE A 211 -10.81 8.70 17.50
C ILE A 211 -9.81 7.92 18.36
N GLU A 212 -9.10 6.97 17.77
CA GLU A 212 -8.16 6.09 18.46
C GLU A 212 -6.85 5.97 17.67
N GLU A 213 -5.71 6.02 18.37
CA GLU A 213 -4.40 5.70 17.76
C GLU A 213 -4.30 4.18 17.56
N MET A 214 -3.96 3.76 16.34
CA MET A 214 -3.78 2.36 15.95
C MET A 214 -2.36 1.90 16.27
N LYS A 215 -2.22 0.65 16.73
CA LYS A 215 -0.93 0.03 17.06
C LYS A 215 -0.47 -0.91 15.93
#